data_AF-A0AAW6VTM9-F1
#
_entry.id   AF-A0AAW6VTM9-F1
#
_cell.length_a   1.000
_cell.length_b   1.000
_cell.length_c   1.000
_cell.angle_alpha   90.00
_cell.angle_beta   90.00
_cell.angle_gamma   90.00
#
_symmetry.space_group_name_H-M   'P 1'
#
loop_
_entity.id
_entity.type
_entity.pdbx_description
1 polymer ?
#
loop_
_entity_poly.entity_id
_entity_poly.type
_entity_poly.pdbx_seq_one_letter_code
_entity_poly.pdbx_strand_id
1 'polypeptide(L)'
;MIAKTQKVKLFDEFYEWLKLDGLKAKKSERLHRKKIFASLLADNKMTLDNFNDFLEDKKNQFKIFENQIISFDGVSEFKVKKVEVELETESFRLFFTNNTASRFNFKQLEKIKNLIKE
;
A
#
# COMPACT_ATOMS: atom_id res chain seq x y z
N MET A 1 -9.52 -9.22 -10.96
CA MET A 1 -9.72 -10.22 -9.88
C MET A 1 -8.48 -10.19 -9.01
N ILE A 2 -8.63 -10.02 -7.69
CA ILE A 2 -7.48 -10.02 -6.77
C ILE A 2 -7.02 -11.46 -6.57
N ALA A 3 -5.73 -11.72 -6.76
CA ALA A 3 -5.17 -13.05 -6.59
C ALA A 3 -5.36 -13.57 -5.15
N LYS A 4 -5.71 -14.84 -5.01
CA LYS A 4 -5.87 -15.48 -3.69
C LYS A 4 -4.60 -15.35 -2.84
N THR A 5 -3.44 -15.46 -3.46
CA THR A 5 -2.12 -15.30 -2.81
C THR A 5 -1.96 -13.91 -2.20
N GLN A 6 -2.39 -12.86 -2.91
CA GLN A 6 -2.36 -11.48 -2.41
C GLN A 6 -3.28 -11.29 -1.20
N LYS A 7 -4.51 -11.83 -1.24
CA LYS A 7 -5.45 -11.80 -0.11
C LYS A 7 -4.85 -12.44 1.13
N VAL A 8 -4.23 -13.62 0.98
CA VAL A 8 -3.58 -14.34 2.10
C VAL A 8 -2.43 -13.52 2.67
N LYS A 9 -1.58 -12.97 1.81
CA LYS A 9 -0.39 -12.23 2.23
C LYS A 9 -0.72 -10.95 3.00
N LEU A 10 -1.76 -10.22 2.55
CA LEU A 10 -2.12 -8.91 3.13
C LEU A 10 -3.21 -8.99 4.21
N PHE A 11 -3.70 -10.18 4.54
CA PHE A 11 -4.86 -10.32 5.42
C PHE A 11 -4.63 -9.75 6.83
N ASP A 12 -3.44 -9.93 7.39
CA ASP A 12 -3.15 -9.46 8.74
C ASP A 12 -3.12 -7.94 8.82
N GLU A 13 -2.50 -7.30 7.85
CA GLU A 13 -2.52 -5.84 7.73
C GLU A 13 -3.94 -5.31 7.47
N PHE A 14 -4.71 -5.99 6.63
CA PHE A 14 -6.10 -5.64 6.38
C PHE A 14 -6.95 -5.73 7.65
N TYR A 15 -6.78 -6.78 8.45
CA TYR A 15 -7.53 -6.96 9.69
C TYR A 15 -7.19 -5.87 10.72
N GLU A 16 -5.92 -5.48 10.82
CA GLU A 16 -5.51 -4.35 11.67
C GLU A 16 -6.03 -3.01 11.13
N TRP A 17 -6.04 -2.80 9.81
CA TRP A 17 -6.65 -1.61 9.19
C TRP A 17 -8.15 -1.49 9.53
N LEU A 18 -8.90 -2.60 9.46
CA LEU A 18 -10.30 -2.61 9.89
C LEU A 18 -10.46 -2.27 11.38
N LYS A 19 -9.54 -2.72 12.25
CA LYS A 19 -9.57 -2.39 13.69
C LYS A 19 -9.37 -0.90 13.93
N LEU A 20 -8.49 -0.26 13.16
CA LEU A 20 -8.29 1.20 13.20
C LEU A 20 -9.56 1.96 12.77
N ASP A 21 -10.31 1.42 11.80
CA ASP A 21 -11.62 1.94 11.37
C ASP A 21 -12.77 1.59 12.35
N GLY A 22 -12.46 0.99 13.50
CA GLY A 22 -13.41 0.74 14.58
C GLY A 22 -14.04 -0.66 14.59
N LEU A 23 -13.53 -1.61 13.80
CA LEU A 23 -13.94 -3.00 13.87
C LEU A 23 -13.68 -3.59 15.27
N LYS A 24 -14.75 -3.99 15.96
CA LYS A 24 -14.67 -4.60 17.30
C LYS A 24 -15.24 -6.01 17.31
N ALA A 25 -14.44 -6.97 17.75
CA ALA A 25 -14.91 -8.34 17.97
C ALA A 25 -15.81 -8.40 19.20
N LYS A 26 -17.05 -8.89 19.05
CA LYS A 26 -18.03 -8.95 20.16
C LYS A 26 -17.72 -10.01 21.22
N LYS A 27 -16.97 -11.07 20.88
CA LYS A 27 -16.69 -12.20 21.79
C LYS A 27 -15.25 -12.69 21.68
N SER A 28 -14.87 -13.18 20.51
CA SER A 28 -13.54 -13.77 20.28
C SER A 28 -12.93 -13.19 19.02
N GLU A 29 -11.79 -12.53 19.18
CA GLU A 29 -11.00 -11.98 18.07
C GLU A 29 -10.56 -13.09 17.11
N ARG A 30 -10.11 -14.23 17.63
CA ARG A 30 -9.73 -15.40 16.83
C ARG A 30 -10.86 -15.87 15.90
N LEU A 31 -12.08 -16.02 16.43
CA LEU A 31 -13.23 -16.46 15.62
C LEU A 31 -13.67 -15.39 14.63
N HIS A 32 -13.58 -14.12 15.02
CA HIS A 32 -13.92 -13.01 14.15
C HIS A 32 -12.96 -12.89 12.97
N ARG A 33 -11.65 -12.88 13.25
CA ARG A 33 -10.58 -12.91 12.24
C ARG A 33 -10.77 -14.08 11.27
N LYS A 34 -11.08 -15.28 11.76
CA LYS A 34 -11.38 -16.46 10.91
C LYS A 34 -12.57 -16.23 9.98
N LYS A 35 -13.65 -15.58 10.45
CA LYS A 35 -14.85 -15.29 9.63
C LYS A 35 -14.56 -14.26 8.54
N ILE A 36 -13.83 -13.20 8.85
CA ILE A 36 -13.46 -12.18 7.85
C ILE A 36 -12.54 -12.80 6.80
N PHE A 37 -11.56 -13.60 7.21
CA PHE A 37 -10.68 -14.30 6.28
C PHE A 37 -11.46 -15.19 5.31
N ALA A 38 -12.38 -16.02 5.82
CA ALA A 38 -13.22 -16.87 4.99
C ALA A 38 -14.08 -16.06 4.02
N SER A 39 -14.65 -14.94 4.48
CA SER A 39 -15.47 -14.04 3.65
C SER A 39 -14.65 -13.39 2.54
N LEU A 40 -13.41 -12.98 2.83
CA LEU A 40 -12.48 -12.42 1.84
C LEU A 40 -12.08 -13.44 0.77
N LEU A 41 -11.83 -14.69 1.18
CA LEU A 41 -11.51 -15.78 0.25
C LEU A 41 -12.70 -16.21 -0.62
N ALA A 42 -13.92 -16.02 -0.13
CA ALA A 42 -15.16 -16.32 -0.84
C ALA A 42 -15.68 -15.15 -1.70
N ASP A 43 -14.89 -14.09 -1.86
CA ASP A 43 -15.30 -12.87 -2.61
C ASP A 43 -16.62 -12.28 -2.11
N ASN A 44 -16.87 -12.38 -0.80
CA ASN A 44 -18.04 -11.74 -0.20
C ASN A 44 -17.97 -10.23 -0.47
N LYS A 45 -19.00 -9.71 -1.16
CA LYS A 45 -19.04 -8.33 -1.67
C LYS A 45 -18.55 -7.29 -0.67
N MET A 46 -19.17 -7.21 0.50
CA MET A 46 -18.81 -6.20 1.51
C MET A 46 -17.37 -6.36 2.03
N THR A 47 -16.91 -7.59 2.23
CA THR A 47 -15.52 -7.82 2.67
C THR A 47 -14.52 -7.49 1.58
N LEU A 48 -14.86 -7.77 0.31
CA LEU A 48 -14.04 -7.47 -0.84
C LEU A 48 -13.97 -5.96 -1.11
N ASP A 49 -15.10 -5.25 -0.97
CA ASP A 49 -15.16 -3.79 -1.08
C ASP A 49 -14.23 -3.14 -0.06
N ASN A 50 -14.35 -3.52 1.23
CA ASN A 50 -13.43 -3.05 2.27
C ASN A 50 -11.96 -3.42 1.98
N PHE A 51 -11.71 -4.59 1.39
CA PHE A 51 -10.36 -4.98 1.02
C PHE A 51 -9.81 -4.11 -0.11
N ASN A 52 -10.64 -3.73 -1.10
CA ASN A 52 -10.23 -2.79 -2.15
C ASN A 52 -9.89 -1.41 -1.57
N ASP A 53 -10.70 -0.92 -0.62
CA ASP A 53 -10.45 0.35 0.06
C ASP A 53 -9.12 0.31 0.81
N PHE A 54 -8.85 -0.77 1.55
CA PHE A 54 -7.55 -1.00 2.19
C PHE A 54 -6.38 -0.99 1.18
N LEU A 55 -6.52 -1.63 0.02
CA LEU A 55 -5.47 -1.62 -1.00
C LEU A 55 -5.25 -0.21 -1.57
N GLU A 56 -6.30 0.58 -1.74
CA GLU A 56 -6.20 1.96 -2.22
C GLU A 56 -5.53 2.85 -1.18
N ASP A 57 -5.93 2.75 0.09
CA ASP A 57 -5.26 3.45 1.20
C ASP A 57 -3.77 3.10 1.28
N LYS A 58 -3.43 1.82 1.13
CA LYS A 58 -2.04 1.38 1.11
C LYS A 58 -1.25 2.00 -0.05
N LYS A 59 -1.85 2.17 -1.22
CA LYS A 59 -1.23 2.88 -2.36
C LYS A 59 -1.13 4.38 -2.12
N ASN A 60 -2.13 4.98 -1.48
CA ASN A 60 -2.17 6.40 -1.18
C ASN A 60 -1.01 6.86 -0.30
N GLN A 61 -0.44 5.97 0.52
CA GLN A 61 0.78 6.25 1.30
C GLN A 61 1.99 6.65 0.45
N PHE A 62 2.01 6.29 -0.84
CA PHE A 62 3.09 6.62 -1.77
C PHE A 62 2.82 7.89 -2.58
N LYS A 63 1.58 8.42 -2.58
CA LYS A 63 1.24 9.67 -3.29
C LYS A 63 2.00 10.89 -2.77
N ILE A 64 2.54 10.80 -1.56
CA ILE A 64 3.42 11.83 -0.99
C ILE A 64 4.60 12.18 -1.89
N PHE A 65 5.04 11.27 -2.77
CA PHE A 65 6.15 11.54 -3.69
C PHE A 65 5.71 12.33 -4.91
N GLU A 66 4.42 12.36 -5.26
CA GLU A 66 3.95 13.07 -6.44
C GLU A 66 4.22 14.57 -6.30
N ASN A 67 4.74 15.17 -7.38
CA ASN A 67 5.16 16.56 -7.44
C ASN A 67 6.32 16.96 -6.51
N GLN A 68 6.91 16.01 -5.78
CA GLN A 68 8.09 16.26 -4.96
C GLN A 68 9.36 16.32 -5.79
N ILE A 69 10.36 17.03 -5.27
CA ILE A 69 11.73 17.02 -5.77
C ILE A 69 12.55 16.08 -4.89
N ILE A 70 13.20 15.10 -5.50
CA ILE A 70 14.05 14.13 -4.81
C ILE A 70 15.50 14.34 -5.21
N SER A 71 16.39 14.39 -4.22
CA SER A 71 17.84 14.46 -4.43
C SER A 71 18.51 13.17 -3.96
N PHE A 72 19.16 12.44 -4.88
CA PHE A 72 19.78 11.15 -4.55
C PHE A 72 21.24 11.28 -4.08
N ASP A 73 21.92 12.36 -4.48
CA ASP A 73 23.34 12.62 -4.27
C ASP A 73 23.61 14.03 -3.72
N GLY A 74 22.55 14.78 -3.35
CA GLY A 74 22.65 16.16 -2.89
C GLY A 74 22.81 17.20 -4.01
N VAL A 75 22.91 16.77 -5.28
CA VAL A 75 23.21 17.66 -6.42
C VAL A 75 22.17 17.50 -7.53
N SER A 76 21.83 16.26 -7.86
CA SER A 76 20.90 15.87 -8.92
C SER A 76 19.48 15.87 -8.39
N GLU A 77 18.70 16.86 -8.80
CA GLU A 77 17.30 17.03 -8.41
C GLU A 77 16.35 16.49 -9.48
N PHE A 78 15.45 15.59 -9.07
CA PHE A 78 14.46 15.00 -9.97
C PHE A 78 13.05 15.27 -9.47
N LYS A 79 12.25 15.96 -10.28
CA LYS A 79 10.84 16.16 -10.00
C LYS A 79 10.05 14.91 -10.36
N VAL A 80 9.31 14.36 -9.40
CA VAL A 80 8.42 13.22 -9.60
C VAL A 80 7.13 13.68 -10.30
N LYS A 81 6.84 13.06 -11.44
CA LYS A 81 5.63 13.26 -12.24
C LYS A 81 4.49 12.35 -11.80
N LYS A 82 4.79 11.08 -11.51
CA LYS A 82 3.79 10.08 -11.11
C LYS A 82 4.43 8.98 -10.29
N VAL A 83 3.61 8.30 -9.49
CA VAL A 83 4.00 7.12 -8.74
C VAL A 83 3.16 5.93 -9.19
N GLU A 84 3.79 4.78 -9.40
CA GLU A 84 3.09 3.52 -9.62
C GLU A 84 3.44 2.54 -8.51
N VAL A 85 2.43 1.87 -7.94
CA VAL A 85 2.58 0.95 -6.81
C VAL A 85 2.16 -0.45 -7.23
N GLU A 86 3.08 -1.40 -7.07
CA GLU A 86 2.88 -2.82 -7.33
C GLU A 86 2.81 -3.58 -5.99
N LEU A 87 1.60 -3.80 -5.48
CA LEU A 87 1.38 -4.44 -4.18
C LEU A 87 1.84 -5.91 -4.15
N GLU A 88 1.77 -6.63 -5.27
CA GLU A 88 2.17 -8.04 -5.35
C GLU A 88 3.68 -8.23 -5.15
N THR A 89 4.47 -7.36 -5.78
CA THR A 89 5.94 -7.38 -5.71
C THR A 89 6.49 -6.52 -4.58
N GLU A 90 5.63 -5.87 -3.80
CA GLU A 90 5.99 -4.90 -2.76
C GLU A 90 6.97 -3.85 -3.28
N SER A 91 6.66 -3.29 -4.45
CA SER A 91 7.52 -2.31 -5.11
C SER A 91 6.73 -1.08 -5.56
N PHE A 92 7.42 0.04 -5.67
CA PHE A 92 6.89 1.27 -6.24
C PHE A 92 7.89 1.85 -7.23
N ARG A 93 7.37 2.56 -8.24
CA ARG A 93 8.16 3.27 -9.24
C ARG A 93 7.87 4.74 -9.16
N LEU A 94 8.94 5.53 -9.14
CA LEU A 94 8.88 6.97 -9.31
C LEU A 94 9.22 7.28 -10.76
N PHE A 95 8.33 8.00 -11.44
CA PHE A 95 8.57 8.50 -12.78
C PHE A 95 8.86 9.98 -12.69
N PHE A 96 9.93 10.42 -13.33
CA PHE A 96 10.41 11.78 -13.24
C PHE A 96 10.04 12.58 -14.50
N THR A 97 10.06 13.90 -14.39
CA THR A 97 9.71 14.81 -15.51
C THR A 97 10.67 14.73 -16.69
N ASN A 98 11.90 14.28 -16.48
CA ASN A 98 12.89 14.01 -17.52
C ASN A 98 12.71 12.63 -18.20
N ASN A 99 11.56 11.97 -18.00
CA ASN A 99 11.20 10.66 -18.55
C ASN A 99 12.06 9.48 -18.06
N THR A 100 12.84 9.64 -16.99
CA THR A 100 13.45 8.48 -16.31
C THR A 100 12.47 7.89 -15.30
N ALA A 101 12.70 6.63 -14.92
CA ALA A 101 11.94 5.97 -13.88
C ALA A 101 12.87 5.12 -13.01
N SER A 102 12.62 5.13 -11.70
CA SER A 102 13.37 4.32 -10.74
C SER A 102 12.39 3.47 -9.93
N ARG A 103 12.75 2.19 -9.73
CA ARG A 103 11.98 1.23 -8.95
C ARG A 103 12.62 1.02 -7.58
N PHE A 104 11.78 0.94 -6.56
CA PHE A 104 12.17 0.76 -5.17
C PHE A 104 11.29 -0.32 -4.51
N ASN A 105 11.82 -0.98 -3.49
CA ASN A 105 11.04 -1.87 -2.64
C ASN A 105 10.37 -1.08 -1.50
N PHE A 106 9.23 -1.55 -0.99
CA PHE A 106 8.53 -0.91 0.14
C PHE A 106 9.40 -0.70 1.38
N LYS A 107 10.38 -1.57 1.64
CA LYS A 107 11.35 -1.40 2.73
C LYS A 107 12.20 -0.14 2.61
N GLN A 108 12.31 0.41 1.40
CA GLN A 108 13.05 1.65 1.12
C GLN A 108 12.17 2.89 1.25
N LEU A 109 10.86 2.75 1.51
CA LEU A 109 9.90 3.86 1.56
C LEU A 109 10.41 5.02 2.42
N GLU A 110 10.70 4.76 3.71
CA GLU A 110 11.20 5.80 4.63
C GLU A 110 12.53 6.40 4.18
N LYS A 111 13.44 5.58 3.64
CA LYS A 111 14.72 6.07 3.11
C LYS A 111 14.49 7.06 1.98
N ILE A 112 13.58 6.76 1.04
CA ILE A 112 13.29 7.64 -0.10
C ILE A 112 12.48 8.87 0.33
N LYS A 113 11.59 8.76 1.33
CA LYS A 113 10.90 9.91 1.92
C LYS A 113 11.88 10.96 2.43
N ASN A 114 12.95 10.53 3.11
CA ASN A 114 13.98 11.43 3.63
C ASN A 114 14.85 12.11 2.55
N LEU A 115 14.67 11.75 1.28
CA LEU A 115 15.32 12.39 0.13
C LEU A 115 14.45 13.46 -0.53
N ILE A 116 13.19 13.62 -0.09
CA ILE A 116 12.33 14.73 -0.49
C ILE A 116 12.96 16.00 0.07
N LYS A 117 13.22 16.97 -0.81
CA LYS A 117 13.75 18.27 -0.41
C LYS A 117 12.66 19.10 0.28
N GLU A 118 13.03 19.77 1.38
CA GLU A 118 12.17 20.76 2.06
C GLU A 118 11.86 21.98 1.18
#